data_AF-A0A9E6SIM9-F1
#
_entry.id   AF-A0A9E6SIM9-F1
#
_cell.length_a   1.000
_cell.length_b   1.000
_cell.length_c   1.000
_cell.angle_alpha   90.00
_cell.angle_beta   90.00
_cell.angle_gamma   90.00
#
_symmetry.space_group_name_H-M   'P 1'
#
loop_
_entity.id
_entity.type
_entity.pdbx_description
1 polymer ?
#
loop_
_entity_poly.entity_id
_entity_poly.type
_entity_poly.pdbx_seq_one_letter_code
_entity_poly.pdbx_strand_id
1 'polypeptide(L)'
;MRRACVESTLSACFRESFSSLIGSNTPLTHNAHRCIEERVMATKAATHLPNSWAVKVAKPRKAKRVRIDAPFAGVPAGSMLFVGTPDVVASYLKKIPWGETRTIERMRREIARNHECDAMCPVSTAIFLRMVAEAAWDALASGQAVENVVPFWRVIEAGSPIAKRLRVDSAWLTHQRSSEISR
;
A
#
# COMPACT_ATOMS: atom_id res chain seq x y z
N MET A 1 57.06 -4.66 -28.61
CA MET A 1 56.72 -4.15 -29.96
C MET A 1 56.02 -2.81 -29.80
N ARG A 2 56.64 -1.74 -30.32
CA ARG A 2 56.13 -0.42 -30.78
C ARG A 2 55.19 0.35 -29.83
N ARG A 3 55.63 1.45 -29.19
CA ARG A 3 55.74 2.86 -29.71
C ARG A 3 54.45 3.26 -30.46
N ALA A 4 53.79 4.39 -30.26
CA ALA A 4 54.06 5.70 -29.65
C ALA A 4 52.65 6.32 -29.36
N CYS A 5 52.38 7.53 -28.90
CA CYS A 5 53.02 8.85 -28.88
C CYS A 5 52.11 9.68 -27.90
N VAL A 6 52.61 10.43 -26.91
CA VAL A 6 53.07 11.86 -27.02
C VAL A 6 51.85 12.78 -27.27
N GLU A 7 51.60 13.89 -26.59
CA GLU A 7 52.29 14.73 -25.59
C GLU A 7 51.21 15.71 -25.06
N SER A 8 51.31 16.22 -23.81
CA SER A 8 51.72 17.60 -23.45
C SER A 8 50.79 18.71 -24.01
N THR A 9 50.40 19.79 -23.33
CA THR A 9 50.90 20.55 -22.17
C THR A 9 49.77 21.52 -21.78
N LEU A 10 49.36 21.58 -20.50
CA LEU A 10 49.58 22.69 -19.57
C LEU A 10 49.51 24.12 -20.17
N SER A 11 48.55 24.94 -19.73
CA SER A 11 48.79 26.05 -18.78
C SER A 11 47.71 27.13 -18.88
N ALA A 12 47.39 27.70 -17.71
CA ALA A 12 46.38 28.70 -17.42
C ALA A 12 46.86 30.15 -17.64
N CYS A 13 45.93 31.08 -17.34
CA CYS A 13 46.07 32.53 -17.10
C CYS A 13 45.99 33.47 -18.31
N PHE A 14 44.89 34.24 -18.41
CA PHE A 14 44.97 35.71 -18.39
C PHE A 14 43.61 36.35 -18.01
N ARG A 15 43.69 37.56 -17.44
CA ARG A 15 42.78 38.25 -16.53
C ARG A 15 41.94 39.33 -17.23
N GLU A 16 40.81 39.67 -16.60
CA GLU A 16 40.13 41.00 -16.50
C GLU A 16 39.60 41.69 -17.78
N SER A 17 38.31 42.05 -17.92
CA SER A 17 37.45 43.02 -17.21
C SER A 17 37.48 44.42 -17.84
N PHE A 18 36.40 44.85 -18.52
CA PHE A 18 35.75 46.18 -18.38
C PHE A 18 34.55 46.40 -19.35
N SER A 19 33.40 46.73 -18.74
CA SER A 19 32.42 47.80 -19.08
C SER A 19 31.72 47.91 -20.46
N SER A 20 30.40 47.66 -20.40
CA SER A 20 29.31 48.61 -20.75
C SER A 20 28.75 48.76 -22.18
N LEU A 21 27.42 48.52 -22.22
CA LEU A 21 26.34 49.19 -22.96
C LEU A 21 25.99 48.77 -24.41
N ILE A 22 24.66 48.59 -24.55
CA ILE A 22 23.74 48.66 -25.70
C ILE A 22 23.80 47.62 -26.82
N GLY A 23 22.71 46.87 -26.96
CA GLY A 23 22.42 46.07 -28.15
C GLY A 23 21.42 44.95 -27.91
N SER A 24 20.13 45.28 -27.99
CA SER A 24 18.99 44.37 -27.96
C SER A 24 19.09 43.17 -28.90
N ASN A 25 18.91 41.96 -28.38
CA ASN A 25 17.94 40.98 -28.92
C ASN A 25 17.87 39.74 -28.03
N THR A 26 16.75 39.56 -27.35
CA THR A 26 16.33 38.25 -26.83
C THR A 26 16.14 37.27 -27.98
N PRO A 27 16.52 36.00 -27.79
CA PRO A 27 15.47 34.98 -27.83
C PRO A 27 15.55 34.04 -26.62
N LEU A 28 14.42 34.02 -25.92
CA LEU A 28 13.71 32.82 -25.44
C LEU A 28 14.56 31.64 -24.93
N THR A 29 14.63 31.59 -23.60
CA THR A 29 14.27 30.42 -22.77
C THR A 29 14.82 29.06 -23.24
N HIS A 30 15.94 28.66 -22.66
CA HIS A 30 16.34 27.26 -22.61
C HIS A 30 16.66 26.85 -21.16
N ASN A 31 15.62 26.75 -20.32
CA ASN A 31 15.68 25.85 -19.16
C ASN A 31 14.32 25.59 -18.50
N ALA A 32 13.30 25.25 -19.30
CA ALA A 32 12.00 24.77 -18.77
C ALA A 32 11.84 23.24 -18.88
N HIS A 33 12.77 22.53 -19.52
CA HIS A 33 12.62 21.09 -19.75
C HIS A 33 12.99 20.23 -18.54
N ARG A 34 13.85 20.71 -17.64
CA ARG A 34 14.29 19.91 -16.48
C ARG A 34 13.26 19.86 -15.34
N CYS A 35 12.33 20.81 -15.25
CA CYS A 35 11.24 20.81 -14.26
C CYS A 35 9.97 20.09 -14.71
N ILE A 36 9.82 19.82 -16.01
CA ILE A 36 8.61 19.16 -16.55
C ILE A 36 8.72 17.64 -16.38
N GLU A 37 9.90 17.04 -16.57
CA GLU A 37 10.06 15.58 -16.47
C GLU A 37 9.86 15.05 -15.04
N GLU A 38 10.28 15.78 -14.01
CA GLU A 38 10.00 15.41 -12.61
C GLU A 38 8.49 15.50 -12.30
N ARG A 39 7.75 16.40 -12.97
CA ARG A 39 6.32 16.61 -12.71
C ARG A 39 5.40 15.65 -13.47
N VAL A 40 5.86 15.10 -14.61
CA VAL A 40 5.15 14.07 -15.38
C VAL A 40 5.21 12.69 -14.70
N MET A 41 6.19 12.44 -13.83
CA MET A 41 6.26 11.20 -13.04
C MET A 41 5.39 11.22 -11.77
N ALA A 42 5.03 12.40 -11.26
CA ALA A 42 4.15 12.55 -10.09
C ALA A 42 2.64 12.48 -10.41
N THR A 43 2.25 12.53 -11.69
CA THR A 43 0.84 12.59 -12.12
C THR A 43 0.27 11.26 -12.64
N LYS A 44 1.03 10.16 -12.58
CA LYS A 44 0.58 8.81 -12.95
C LYS A 44 0.10 7.94 -11.78
N ALA A 45 -0.14 8.50 -10.60
CA ALA A 45 -0.50 7.71 -9.41
C ALA A 45 -2.01 7.44 -9.24
N ALA A 46 -2.89 7.98 -10.11
CA ALA A 46 -4.35 7.83 -9.94
C ALA A 46 -5.07 7.13 -11.10
N THR A 47 -4.35 6.47 -12.01
CA THR A 47 -4.97 5.70 -13.09
C THR A 47 -5.15 4.24 -12.68
N HIS A 48 -6.39 3.91 -12.37
CA HIS A 48 -6.97 2.59 -12.18
C HIS A 48 -6.33 1.51 -13.08
N LEU A 49 -5.32 0.81 -12.58
CA LEU A 49 -4.80 -0.38 -13.25
C LEU A 49 -5.92 -1.42 -13.31
N PRO A 50 -6.33 -1.92 -14.48
CA PRO A 50 -7.52 -2.77 -14.64
C PRO A 50 -7.48 -4.08 -13.83
N ASN A 51 -6.31 -4.44 -13.29
CA ASN A 51 -6.09 -5.64 -12.47
C ASN A 51 -5.59 -5.36 -11.04
N SER A 52 -5.67 -4.12 -10.53
CA SER A 52 -5.21 -3.80 -9.17
C SER A 52 -6.06 -4.47 -8.09
N TRP A 53 -5.53 -4.55 -6.86
CA TRP A 53 -6.28 -5.10 -5.74
C TRP A 53 -7.47 -4.23 -5.36
N ALA A 54 -7.36 -2.91 -5.51
CA ALA A 54 -8.47 -1.98 -5.31
C ALA A 54 -9.67 -2.33 -6.22
N VAL A 55 -9.43 -2.63 -7.50
CA VAL A 55 -10.47 -3.08 -8.43
C VAL A 55 -11.10 -4.39 -7.97
N LYS A 56 -10.29 -5.35 -7.50
CA LYS A 56 -10.79 -6.66 -7.02
C LYS A 56 -11.64 -6.52 -5.75
N VAL A 57 -11.28 -5.60 -4.86
CA VAL A 57 -12.02 -5.26 -3.64
C VAL A 57 -13.33 -4.56 -3.98
N ALA A 58 -13.32 -3.60 -4.91
CA ALA A 58 -14.50 -2.82 -5.30
C ALA A 58 -15.57 -3.62 -6.07
N LYS A 59 -15.25 -4.84 -6.56
CA LYS A 59 -16.24 -5.72 -7.19
C LYS A 59 -17.38 -6.02 -6.21
N PRO A 60 -18.65 -5.70 -6.56
CA PRO A 60 -19.77 -5.84 -5.64
C PRO A 60 -19.98 -7.30 -5.25
N ARG A 61 -20.16 -7.55 -3.96
CA ARG A 61 -20.43 -8.86 -3.37
C ARG A 61 -21.56 -8.71 -2.38
N LYS A 62 -22.44 -9.71 -2.31
CA LYS A 62 -23.50 -9.76 -1.30
C LYS A 62 -23.05 -10.66 -0.16
N ALA A 63 -23.03 -10.13 1.05
CA ALA A 63 -22.84 -10.93 2.25
C ALA A 63 -24.00 -11.94 2.40
N LYS A 64 -23.72 -13.10 2.99
CA LYS A 64 -24.72 -14.18 3.16
C LYS A 64 -24.65 -14.75 4.56
N ARG A 65 -25.82 -15.13 5.10
CA ARG A 65 -25.95 -15.96 6.30
C ARG A 65 -26.34 -17.37 5.83
N VAL A 66 -25.59 -18.38 6.26
CA VAL A 66 -25.73 -19.76 5.80
C VAL A 66 -25.75 -20.67 7.02
N ARG A 67 -26.82 -21.46 7.19
CA ARG A 67 -26.84 -22.54 8.18
C ARG A 67 -26.03 -23.71 7.64
N ILE A 68 -25.10 -24.23 8.43
CA ILE A 68 -24.28 -25.38 8.04
C ILE A 68 -24.87 -26.67 8.62
N ASP A 69 -24.95 -27.73 7.81
CA ASP A 69 -25.49 -29.02 8.24
C ASP A 69 -24.43 -29.95 8.86
N ALA A 70 -23.16 -29.70 8.55
CA ALA A 70 -22.00 -30.45 9.03
C ALA A 70 -20.97 -29.52 9.68
N PRO A 71 -20.13 -30.01 10.61
CA PRO A 71 -19.09 -29.19 11.20
C PRO A 71 -18.08 -28.74 10.12
N PHE A 72 -17.70 -27.46 10.16
CA PHE A 72 -16.84 -26.85 9.15
C PHE A 72 -15.79 -25.95 9.79
N ALA A 73 -14.51 -26.29 9.60
CA ALA A 73 -13.37 -25.47 10.01
C ALA A 73 -13.46 -24.96 11.47
N GLY A 74 -13.82 -25.86 12.39
CA GLY A 74 -13.99 -25.57 13.83
C GLY A 74 -15.36 -24.99 14.23
N VAL A 75 -16.29 -24.82 13.28
CA VAL A 75 -17.67 -24.40 13.56
C VAL A 75 -18.57 -25.64 13.67
N PRO A 76 -19.38 -25.81 14.73
CA PRO A 76 -20.29 -26.95 14.90
C PRO A 76 -21.41 -27.01 13.84
N ALA A 77 -21.89 -28.21 13.53
CA ALA A 77 -23.10 -28.40 12.73
C ALA A 77 -24.30 -27.66 13.35
N GLY A 78 -25.21 -27.18 12.50
CA GLY A 78 -26.39 -26.42 12.89
C GLY A 78 -26.15 -24.92 13.12
N SER A 79 -24.90 -24.48 13.15
CA SER A 79 -24.54 -23.06 13.37
C SER A 79 -24.90 -22.17 12.18
N MET A 80 -25.20 -20.91 12.44
CA MET A 80 -25.35 -19.86 11.46
C MET A 80 -23.99 -19.23 11.13
N LEU A 81 -23.55 -19.40 9.88
CA LEU A 81 -22.27 -18.92 9.38
C LEU A 81 -22.43 -17.65 8.55
N PHE A 82 -21.68 -16.61 8.91
CA PHE A 82 -21.60 -15.38 8.14
C PHE A 82 -20.49 -15.45 7.08
N VAL A 83 -20.87 -15.36 5.81
CA VAL A 83 -19.95 -15.19 4.68
C VAL A 83 -19.91 -13.70 4.34
N GLY A 84 -18.86 -13.02 4.80
CA GLY A 84 -18.71 -11.57 4.66
C GLY A 84 -18.29 -11.11 3.26
N THR A 85 -17.83 -9.86 3.18
CA THR A 85 -17.28 -9.23 1.96
C THR A 85 -15.97 -8.51 2.29
N PRO A 86 -15.15 -8.13 1.30
CA PRO A 86 -14.00 -7.25 1.50
C PRO A 86 -14.37 -5.95 2.24
N ASP A 87 -15.52 -5.35 1.92
CA ASP A 87 -15.97 -4.10 2.54
C ASP A 87 -16.27 -4.25 4.03
N VAL A 88 -16.86 -5.38 4.44
CA VAL A 88 -17.10 -5.67 5.86
C VAL A 88 -15.77 -5.76 6.61
N VAL A 89 -14.79 -6.46 6.04
CA VAL A 89 -13.45 -6.59 6.64
C VAL A 89 -12.73 -5.23 6.68
N ALA A 90 -12.71 -4.49 5.57
CA ALA A 90 -12.09 -3.17 5.51
C ALA A 90 -12.72 -2.18 6.50
N SER A 91 -14.05 -2.18 6.62
CA SER A 91 -14.79 -1.34 7.56
C SER A 91 -14.47 -1.70 9.01
N TYR A 92 -14.32 -2.99 9.32
CA TYR A 92 -13.89 -3.41 10.64
C TYR A 92 -12.47 -2.93 10.94
N LEU A 93 -11.52 -3.13 10.02
CA LEU A 93 -10.12 -2.71 10.20
C LEU A 93 -9.99 -1.21 10.46
N LYS A 94 -10.72 -0.38 9.69
CA LYS A 94 -10.74 1.08 9.86
C LYS A 94 -11.25 1.55 11.23
N LYS A 95 -12.06 0.73 11.91
CA LYS A 95 -12.60 1.05 13.25
C LYS A 95 -11.66 0.71 14.39
N ILE A 96 -10.57 -0.04 14.14
CA ILE A 96 -9.60 -0.35 15.18
C ILE A 96 -8.84 0.93 15.51
N PRO A 97 -8.83 1.39 16.77
CA PRO A 97 -8.10 2.60 17.16
C PRO A 97 -6.61 2.50 16.90
N TRP A 98 -5.95 3.67 16.83
CA TRP A 98 -4.50 3.76 16.73
C TRP A 98 -3.83 3.18 17.99
N GLY A 99 -2.72 2.46 17.82
CA GLY A 99 -2.00 1.80 18.92
C GLY A 99 -2.65 0.49 19.39
N GLU A 100 -3.85 0.17 18.90
CA GLU A 100 -4.53 -1.07 19.26
C GLU A 100 -4.39 -2.16 18.20
N THR A 101 -4.34 -3.41 18.66
CA THR A 101 -4.34 -4.59 17.78
C THR A 101 -5.50 -5.53 18.11
N ARG A 102 -5.86 -6.38 17.14
CA ARG A 102 -6.90 -7.41 17.29
C ARG A 102 -6.41 -8.70 16.63
N THR A 103 -6.71 -9.84 17.22
CA THR A 103 -6.45 -11.13 16.55
C THR A 103 -7.51 -11.38 15.46
N ILE A 104 -7.17 -12.21 14.47
CA ILE A 104 -8.13 -12.64 13.43
C ILE A 104 -9.33 -13.36 14.08
N GLU A 105 -9.08 -14.17 15.11
CA GLU A 105 -10.08 -14.85 15.92
C GLU A 105 -11.08 -13.86 16.55
N ARG A 106 -10.56 -12.79 17.17
CA ARG A 106 -11.38 -11.74 17.79
C ARG A 106 -12.20 -10.98 16.75
N MET A 107 -11.58 -10.58 15.64
CA MET A 107 -12.27 -9.94 14.52
C MET A 107 -13.43 -10.78 13.99
N ARG A 108 -13.20 -12.09 13.75
CA ARG A 108 -14.25 -13.00 13.27
C ARG A 108 -15.44 -13.07 14.23
N ARG A 109 -15.17 -13.18 15.53
CA ARG A 109 -16.23 -13.21 16.57
C ARG A 109 -17.00 -11.90 16.65
N GLU A 110 -16.31 -10.76 16.59
CA GLU A 110 -16.96 -9.44 16.61
C GLU A 110 -17.82 -9.21 15.36
N ILE A 111 -17.33 -9.54 14.17
CA ILE A 111 -18.12 -9.45 12.93
C ILE A 111 -19.32 -10.40 12.98
N ALA A 112 -19.15 -11.65 13.40
CA ALA A 112 -20.25 -12.61 13.49
C ALA A 112 -21.37 -12.11 14.42
N ARG A 113 -21.01 -11.61 15.61
CA ARG A 113 -21.97 -11.02 16.56
C ARG A 113 -22.73 -9.83 15.97
N ASN A 114 -22.04 -8.92 15.28
CA ASN A 114 -22.66 -7.76 14.64
C ASN A 114 -23.63 -8.12 13.50
N HIS A 115 -23.58 -9.36 13.00
CA HIS A 115 -24.43 -9.87 11.92
C HIS A 115 -25.39 -10.98 12.37
N GLU A 116 -25.53 -11.19 13.69
CA GLU A 116 -26.43 -12.21 14.28
C GLU A 116 -26.11 -13.62 13.76
N CYS A 117 -24.82 -13.96 13.73
CA CYS A 117 -24.34 -15.28 13.34
C CYS A 117 -23.44 -15.85 14.43
N ASP A 118 -23.40 -17.18 14.53
CA ASP A 118 -22.58 -17.88 15.52
C ASP A 118 -21.09 -17.77 15.17
N ALA A 119 -20.76 -17.78 13.87
CA ALA A 119 -19.39 -17.67 13.39
C ALA A 119 -19.28 -16.94 12.06
N MET A 120 -18.11 -16.37 11.78
CA MET A 120 -17.74 -15.88 10.46
C MET A 120 -16.93 -16.95 9.72
N CYS A 121 -17.20 -17.17 8.44
CA CYS A 121 -16.52 -18.17 7.62
C CYS A 121 -14.99 -17.94 7.59
N PRO A 122 -14.17 -18.89 8.10
CA PRO A 122 -12.73 -18.71 8.21
C PRO A 122 -12.05 -18.58 6.83
N VAL A 123 -12.54 -19.32 5.84
CA VAL A 123 -11.99 -19.31 4.48
C VAL A 123 -12.21 -17.94 3.82
N SER A 124 -13.44 -17.43 3.82
CA SER A 124 -13.73 -16.12 3.24
C SER A 124 -13.00 -15.00 3.97
N THR A 125 -12.86 -15.12 5.30
CA THR A 125 -12.11 -14.16 6.12
C THR A 125 -10.67 -14.06 5.63
N ALA A 126 -9.96 -15.19 5.46
CA ALA A 126 -8.57 -15.18 5.02
C ALA A 126 -8.40 -14.58 3.61
N ILE A 127 -9.30 -14.91 2.68
CA ILE A 127 -9.29 -14.37 1.31
C ILE A 127 -9.50 -12.85 1.34
N PHE A 128 -10.53 -12.37 2.01
CA PHE A 128 -10.88 -10.95 2.02
C PHE A 128 -9.90 -10.10 2.82
N LEU A 129 -9.38 -10.63 3.94
CA LEU A 129 -8.34 -9.94 4.70
C LEU A 129 -7.08 -9.73 3.86
N ARG A 130 -6.65 -10.75 3.08
CA ARG A 130 -5.55 -10.61 2.14
C ARG A 130 -5.86 -9.59 1.04
N MET A 131 -7.05 -9.65 0.43
CA MET A 131 -7.44 -8.69 -0.60
C MET A 131 -7.37 -7.25 -0.12
N VAL A 132 -7.88 -6.98 1.09
CA VAL A 132 -7.88 -5.64 1.69
C VAL A 132 -6.47 -5.18 2.04
N ALA A 133 -5.64 -6.06 2.60
CA ALA A 133 -4.23 -5.75 2.89
C ALA A 133 -3.44 -5.41 1.62
N GLU A 134 -3.62 -6.18 0.56
CA GLU A 134 -2.94 -5.94 -0.73
C GLU A 134 -3.42 -4.65 -1.40
N ALA A 135 -4.71 -4.31 -1.28
CA ALA A 135 -5.24 -3.04 -1.76
C ALA A 135 -4.69 -1.85 -0.95
N ALA A 136 -4.55 -1.98 0.37
CA ALA A 136 -3.92 -0.98 1.22
C ALA A 136 -2.43 -0.81 0.88
N TRP A 137 -1.74 -1.91 0.58
CA TRP A 137 -0.34 -1.86 0.13
C TRP A 137 -0.18 -1.18 -1.23
N ASP A 138 -1.06 -1.47 -2.20
CA ASP A 138 -1.07 -0.75 -3.49
C ASP A 138 -1.22 0.77 -3.27
N ALA A 139 -2.09 1.18 -2.35
CA ALA A 139 -2.31 2.60 -2.03
C ALA A 139 -1.07 3.25 -1.38
N LEU A 140 -0.40 2.55 -0.46
CA LEU A 140 0.87 3.02 0.12
C LEU A 140 1.95 3.17 -0.98
N ALA A 141 2.05 2.17 -1.88
CA ALA A 141 3.00 2.20 -2.98
C ALA A 141 2.71 3.31 -4.00
N SER A 142 1.46 3.76 -4.12
CA SER A 142 1.08 4.93 -4.93
C SER A 142 1.28 6.28 -4.21
N GLY A 143 1.88 6.29 -3.01
CA GLY A 143 2.18 7.50 -2.25
C GLY A 143 1.05 8.00 -1.35
N GLN A 144 0.01 7.20 -1.11
CA GLN A 144 -1.02 7.56 -0.14
C GLN A 144 -0.45 7.54 1.28
N ALA A 145 -0.78 8.55 2.08
CA ALA A 145 -0.33 8.63 3.46
C ALA A 145 -0.86 7.45 4.30
N VAL A 146 -0.06 6.99 5.26
CA VAL A 146 -0.32 5.77 6.03
C VAL A 146 -1.61 5.86 6.85
N GLU A 147 -1.92 7.05 7.35
CA GLU A 147 -3.16 7.36 8.07
C GLU A 147 -4.43 7.25 7.20
N ASN A 148 -4.29 7.32 5.87
CA ASN A 148 -5.42 7.28 4.94
C ASN A 148 -5.67 5.88 4.36
N VAL A 149 -4.78 4.91 4.61
CA VAL A 149 -4.97 3.53 4.15
C VAL A 149 -5.65 2.67 5.21
N VAL A 150 -6.21 1.52 4.80
CA VAL A 150 -6.80 0.58 5.76
C VAL A 150 -5.69 0.01 6.65
N PRO A 151 -5.79 0.10 8.00
CA PRO A 151 -4.71 -0.27 8.91
C PRO A 151 -4.64 -1.79 9.12
N PHE A 152 -4.36 -2.54 8.06
CA PHE A 152 -4.35 -4.00 8.06
C PHE A 152 -3.31 -4.61 9.02
N TRP A 153 -2.22 -3.88 9.29
CA TRP A 153 -1.21 -4.27 10.26
C TRP A 153 -1.80 -4.41 11.67
N ARG A 154 -2.90 -3.74 12.03
CA ARG A 154 -3.53 -3.90 13.36
C ARG A 154 -4.16 -5.26 13.58
N VAL A 155 -4.36 -6.06 12.52
CA VAL A 155 -4.88 -7.44 12.62
C VAL A 155 -3.88 -8.50 12.15
N ILE A 156 -3.19 -8.24 11.03
CA ILE A 156 -2.26 -9.23 10.46
C ILE A 156 -0.94 -9.20 11.24
N GLU A 157 -0.67 -10.26 11.99
CA GLU A 157 0.61 -10.45 12.68
C GLU A 157 1.70 -10.84 11.68
N ALA A 158 2.92 -10.32 11.88
CA ALA A 158 4.07 -10.55 11.00
C ALA A 158 4.39 -12.04 10.82
N GLY A 159 4.24 -12.87 11.87
CA GLY A 159 4.47 -14.32 11.80
C GLY A 159 3.30 -15.14 11.24
N SER A 160 2.15 -14.52 10.96
CA SER A 160 0.93 -15.24 10.59
C SER A 160 1.03 -15.90 9.20
N PRO A 161 0.29 -17.00 8.95
CA PRO A 161 0.23 -17.61 7.61
C PRO A 161 -0.28 -16.65 6.51
N ILE A 162 -1.07 -15.64 6.88
CA ILE A 162 -1.54 -14.61 5.93
C ILE A 162 -0.40 -13.66 5.57
N ALA A 163 0.40 -13.21 6.53
CA ALA A 163 1.53 -12.32 6.28
C ALA A 163 2.51 -12.91 5.26
N LYS A 164 2.79 -14.22 5.32
CA LYS A 164 3.64 -14.93 4.35
C LYS A 164 3.15 -14.89 2.90
N ARG A 165 1.88 -14.52 2.66
CA ARG A 165 1.27 -14.43 1.33
C ARG A 165 1.11 -12.98 0.85
N LEU A 166 1.52 -12.00 1.65
CA LEU A 166 1.48 -10.59 1.30
C LEU A 166 2.75 -10.18 0.56
N ARG A 167 2.65 -9.16 -0.29
CA ARG A 167 3.83 -8.50 -0.88
C ARG A 167 4.60 -7.65 0.12
N VAL A 168 3.92 -7.11 1.14
CA VAL A 168 4.57 -6.36 2.20
C VAL A 168 5.40 -7.29 3.08
N ASP A 169 6.60 -6.83 3.45
CA ASP A 169 7.49 -7.61 4.30
C ASP A 169 7.01 -7.66 5.77
N SER A 170 7.34 -8.75 6.44
CA SER A 170 7.02 -8.97 7.85
C SER A 170 7.76 -7.98 8.77
N ALA A 171 8.96 -7.51 8.40
CA ALA A 171 9.64 -6.47 9.17
C ALA A 171 8.89 -5.13 9.10
N TRP A 172 8.30 -4.81 7.94
CA TRP A 172 7.47 -3.61 7.80
C TRP A 172 6.24 -3.66 8.72
N LEU A 173 5.56 -4.81 8.80
CA LEU A 173 4.43 -4.99 9.72
C LEU A 173 4.81 -4.75 11.19
N THR A 174 5.96 -5.31 11.60
CA THR A 174 6.48 -5.14 12.97
C THR A 174 6.86 -3.69 13.25
N HIS A 175 7.55 -3.05 12.31
CA HIS A 175 7.91 -1.64 12.41
C HIS A 175 6.68 -0.76 12.53
N GLN A 176 5.67 -0.97 11.67
CA GLN A 176 4.45 -0.17 11.67
C GLN A 176 3.62 -0.34 12.94
N ARG A 177 3.56 -1.53 13.53
CA ARG A 177 2.93 -1.72 14.84
C ARG A 177 3.70 -1.01 15.95
N SER A 178 5.03 -1.07 15.91
CA SER A 178 5.89 -0.46 16.93
C SER A 178 5.83 1.08 16.88
N SER A 179 5.73 1.66 15.68
CA SER A 179 5.58 3.12 15.51
C SER A 179 4.27 3.65 16.06
N GLU A 180 3.23 2.81 16.16
CA GLU A 180 1.96 3.17 16.82
C GLU A 180 1.98 3.02 18.35
N ILE A 181 3.01 2.43 18.94
CA ILE A 181 3.11 2.28 20.41
C ILE A 181 4.05 3.33 20.99
N SER A 182 5.11 3.67 20.24
CA SER A 182 6.19 4.54 20.69
C SER A 182 5.89 6.05 20.58
N ARG A 183 4.63 6.46 20.42
CA ARG A 183 4.22 7.85 20.18
C ARG A 183 3.10 8.27 21.11
#